data_AF-A0A3E2TKP8-F1
#
_entry.id   AF-A0A3E2TKP8-F1
#
_cell.length_a   1.000
_cell.length_b   1.000
_cell.length_c   1.000
_cell.angle_alpha   90.00
_cell.angle_beta   90.00
_cell.angle_gamma   90.00
#
_symmetry.space_group_name_H-M   'P 1'
#
loop_
_entity.id
_entity.type
_entity.pdbx_description
1 polymer ?
#
loop_
_entity_poly.entity_id
_entity_poly.type
_entity_poly.pdbx_seq_one_letter_code
_entity_poly.pdbx_strand_id
1 'polypeptide(L)' 'MKGGHYERYFYECKDVQEFLDVSRTTAYQIINDMNQDLLKLGYRIQRGKVNRKYFMEKYCYKLTNTKEV' A
#
# COMPACT_ATOMS: atom_id res chain seq x y z
N MET A 1 13.49 14.23 -10.85
CA MET A 1 12.72 13.25 -10.05
C MET A 1 11.56 14.00 -9.41
N LYS A 2 10.30 13.65 -9.72
CA LYS A 2 9.12 14.31 -9.13
C LYS A 2 8.60 13.47 -7.98
N GLY A 3 9.17 13.66 -6.78
CA GLY A 3 8.66 13.12 -5.53
C GLY A 3 8.23 14.27 -4.63
N GLY A 4 6.98 14.73 -4.77
CA GLY A 4 6.42 15.68 -3.81
C GLY A 4 6.25 15.01 -2.44
N HIS A 5 6.14 15.79 -1.37
CA HIS A 5 6.02 15.35 0.04
C HIS A 5 4.97 14.24 0.36
N TYR A 6 4.17 13.79 -0.61
CA TYR A 6 3.15 12.76 -0.51
C TYR A 6 3.68 11.32 -0.44
N GLU A 7 4.93 11.06 -0.83
CA GLU A 7 5.55 9.71 -0.76
C GLU A 7 5.51 9.10 0.65
N ARG A 8 5.43 9.94 1.70
CA ARG A 8 5.33 9.46 3.09
C ARG A 8 4.00 8.78 3.42
N TYR A 9 2.93 9.07 2.69
CA TYR A 9 1.58 8.62 3.05
C TYR A 9 0.98 7.62 2.06
N PHE A 10 1.44 7.62 0.81
CA PHE A 10 0.88 6.78 -0.24
C PHE A 10 1.98 6.08 -1.00
N TYR A 11 1.73 4.82 -1.34
CA TYR A 11 2.50 4.11 -2.34
C TYR A 11 1.85 4.28 -3.71
N GLU A 12 2.68 4.52 -4.71
CA GLU A 12 2.35 4.47 -6.13
C GLU A 12 2.75 3.11 -6.71
N CYS A 13 2.39 2.86 -7.97
CA CYS A 13 2.69 1.60 -8.66
C CYS A 13 4.18 1.22 -8.56
N LYS A 14 5.08 2.19 -8.75
CA LYS A 14 6.52 1.97 -8.68
C LYS A 14 6.98 1.49 -7.30
N ASP A 15 6.46 2.10 -6.22
CA ASP A 15 6.81 1.70 -4.86
C ASP A 15 6.37 0.26 -4.59
N VAL A 16 5.17 -0.12 -5.05
CA VAL A 16 4.64 -1.48 -4.88
C VAL A 16 5.44 -2.50 -5.71
N GLN A 17 5.85 -2.13 -6.93
CA GLN A 17 6.72 -2.97 -7.76
C GLN A 17 8.06 -3.23 -7.08
N GLU A 18 8.72 -2.19 -6.59
CA GLU A 18 10.02 -2.30 -5.92
C GLU A 18 9.91 -3.05 -4.58
N PHE A 19 8.82 -2.83 -3.85
CA PHE A 19 8.61 -3.46 -2.54
C PHE A 19 8.33 -4.97 -2.63
N LEU A 20 7.52 -5.40 -3.61
CA LEU A 20 7.11 -6.80 -3.77
C LEU A 20 7.87 -7.55 -4.86
N ASP A 21 8.74 -6.87 -5.61
CA ASP A 21 9.43 -7.36 -6.81
C ASP A 21 8.47 -7.98 -7.84
N VAL A 22 7.47 -7.18 -8.25
CA VAL A 22 6.41 -7.62 -9.18
C VAL A 22 6.33 -6.75 -10.43
N SER A 23 5.66 -7.31 -11.46
CA SER A 23 5.38 -6.58 -12.70
C SER A 23 4.49 -5.35 -12.43
N ARG A 24 4.58 -4.36 -13.33
CA ARG A 24 3.75 -3.14 -13.27
C ARG A 24 2.26 -3.45 -13.26
N THR A 25 1.84 -4.40 -14.09
CA THR A 25 0.44 -4.83 -14.17
C THR A 25 -0.02 -5.43 -12.85
N THR A 26 0.81 -6.30 -12.26
CA THR A 26 0.53 -6.93 -10.96
C THR A 26 0.46 -5.88 -9.84
N ALA A 27 1.37 -4.90 -9.82
CA ALA A 27 1.33 -3.82 -8.85
C ALA A 27 0.05 -2.97 -8.95
N TYR A 28 -0.43 -2.67 -10.16
CA TYR A 28 -1.70 -1.97 -10.34
C TYR A 28 -2.91 -2.78 -9.87
N GLN A 29 -2.91 -4.09 -10.11
CA GLN A 29 -3.96 -4.99 -9.61
C GLN A 29 -4.00 -4.97 -8.09
N ILE A 30 -2.86 -5.12 -7.42
CA ILE A 30 -2.75 -5.07 -5.96
C ILE A 30 -3.26 -3.73 -5.40
N ILE A 31 -2.85 -2.61 -6.00
CA ILE A 31 -3.34 -1.27 -5.59
C ILE A 31 -4.85 -1.16 -5.76
N ASN A 32 -5.39 -1.69 -6.86
CA ASN A 32 -6.83 -1.66 -7.11
C ASN A 32 -7.59 -2.47 -6.07
N ASP A 33 -7.14 -3.68 -5.78
CA ASP A 33 -7.79 -4.59 -4.82
C ASP A 33 -7.81 -3.99 -3.42
N MET A 34 -6.68 -3.43 -2.96
CA MET A 34 -6.64 -2.71 -1.68
C MET A 34 -7.55 -1.49 -1.64
N ASN A 35 -7.65 -0.75 -2.74
CA ASN A 35 -8.57 0.37 -2.82
C ASN A 35 -10.03 -0.10 -2.78
N GLN A 36 -10.37 -1.25 -3.36
CA GLN A 36 -11.72 -1.81 -3.21
C GLN A 36 -12.02 -2.17 -1.75
N ASP A 37 -11.05 -2.70 -1.02
CA ASP A 37 -11.21 -2.96 0.41
C ASP A 37 -11.40 -1.68 1.22
N LEU A 38 -10.57 -0.66 0.97
CA LEU A 38 -10.70 0.65 1.62
C LEU A 38 -12.05 1.30 1.31
N LEU A 39 -12.54 1.18 0.08
CA LEU A 39 -13.86 1.67 -0.32
C LEU A 39 -15.00 0.98 0.44
N LYS A 40 -14.91 -0.36 0.61
CA LYS A 40 -15.88 -1.13 1.42
C LYS A 40 -15.86 -0.73 2.89
N LEU A 41 -14.71 -0.31 3.41
CA LEU A 41 -14.55 0.22 4.77
C LEU A 41 -15.01 1.69 4.91
N GLY A 42 -15.51 2.31 3.83
CA GLY A 42 -16.00 3.69 3.83
C GLY A 42 -14.92 4.76 3.66
N TYR A 43 -13.68 4.38 3.34
CA TYR A 43 -12.62 5.33 3.06
C TYR A 43 -12.68 5.85 1.63
N ARG A 44 -12.11 7.04 1.42
CA ARG A 44 -11.86 7.59 0.09
C ARG A 44 -10.59 6.97 -0.50
N ILE A 45 -10.63 6.71 -1.80
CA ILE A 45 -9.51 6.10 -2.52
C ILE A 45 -9.04 7.00 -3.66
N GLN A 46 -7.75 6.90 -3.97
CA GLN A 46 -7.12 7.61 -5.08
C GLN A 46 -6.60 6.59 -6.09
N ARG A 47 -7.11 6.64 -7.32
CA ARG A 47 -6.65 5.72 -8.38
C ARG A 47 -5.13 5.82 -8.59
N GLY A 48 -4.49 4.66 -8.72
CA GLY A 48 -3.05 4.54 -8.93
C GLY A 48 -2.20 4.71 -7.67
N LYS A 49 -2.83 4.96 -6.51
CA LYS A 49 -2.16 5.07 -5.22
C LYS A 49 -2.86 4.23 -4.16
N VAL A 50 -2.15 3.86 -3.11
CA VAL A 50 -2.72 3.18 -1.94
C VAL A 50 -2.12 3.76 -0.67
N ASN A 51 -2.91 3.83 0.40
CA ASN A 51 -2.41 4.33 1.69
C ASN A 51 -1.28 3.40 2.18
N ARG A 52 -0.10 3.98 2.45
CA ARG A 52 1.10 3.26 2.85
C ARG A 52 0.88 2.44 4.13
N LYS A 53 0.21 3.01 5.12
CA LYS A 53 -0.04 2.32 6.40
C LYS A 53 -0.92 1.09 6.18
N TYR A 54 -2.01 1.24 5.45
CA TYR A 54 -2.90 0.12 5.12
C TYR A 54 -2.19 -0.98 4.33
N PHE A 55 -1.39 -0.59 3.33
CA PHE A 55 -0.58 -1.54 2.54
C PHE A 55 0.37 -2.34 3.43
N MET A 56 1.14 -1.64 4.28
CA MET A 56 2.09 -2.28 5.18
C MET A 56 1.38 -3.20 6.18
N GLU A 57 0.26 -2.80 6.76
CA GLU A 57 -0.50 -3.65 7.70
C GLU A 57 -1.03 -4.94 7.06
N LYS A 58 -1.32 -4.92 5.75
CA LYS A 58 -1.80 -6.11 5.02
C LYS A 58 -0.69 -7.06 4.58
N TYR A 59 0.48 -6.55 4.18
CA TYR A 59 1.59 -7.36 3.67
C TYR A 59 2.64 -7.68 4.72
N CYS A 60 2.98 -6.69 5.53
CA CYS A 60 3.86 -6.85 6.68
C CYS A 60 2.96 -6.93 7.90
N TYR A 61 2.42 -8.13 8.16
CA TYR A 61 1.72 -8.42 9.41
C TYR A 61 2.48 -7.75 10.55
N LYS A 62 1.76 -7.12 11.48
CA LYS A 62 2.38 -6.66 12.72
C LYS A 62 3.14 -7.87 13.26
N LEU A 63 4.48 -7.80 13.26
CA LEU A 63 5.26 -8.53 14.24
C LEU A 63 4.67 -8.01 15.54
N THR A 64 3.72 -8.77 16.10
CA THR A 64 3.32 -8.57 17.48
C THR A 64 4.64 -8.54 18.21
N ASN A 65 4.98 -7.39 18.76
CA ASN A 65 6.07 -7.31 19.71
C ASN A 65 5.67 -8.31 20.79
N THR A 66 6.20 -9.52 20.69
CA THR A 66 6.35 -10.45 21.78
C THR A 66 7.35 -9.78 22.73
N LYS A 67 6.88 -8.73 23.42
CA LYS A 67 7.28 -8.51 24.80
C LYS A 67 6.48 -9.54 25.58
N GLU A 68 6.88 -10.80 25.45
CA GLU A 68 6.57 -11.76 26.48
C GLU A 68 7.44 -11.42 27.68
N VAL A 69 6.80 -11.63 28.82
CA VAL A 69 7.15 -11.24 30.18
C VAL A 69 8.42 -11.95 30.65
#